data_AF-A0A0C3Q7A0-F1
#
_entry.id   AF-A0A0C3Q7A0-F1
#
_cell.length_a   1.000
_cell.length_b   1.000
_cell.length_c   1.000
_cell.angle_alpha   90.00
_cell.angle_beta   90.00
_cell.angle_gamma   90.00
#
_symmetry.space_group_name_H-M   'P 1'
#
loop_
_entity.id
_entity.type
_entity.pdbx_description
1 polymer ?
#
loop_
_entity_poly.entity_id
_entity_poly.type
_entity_poly.pdbx_seq_one_letter_code
_entity_poly.pdbx_strand_id
1 'polypeptide(L)'
;MTGRYSVLPAISLDGILDISVVEGSFNTRLFEDFVESLVGVMNPYPLANSVLIMDNCKIHKSQYVADLCESKYLAFSSIKAWIRKNGDYIRYSLESRDPQDGARAFAQAVFECVTPEKAKAWYRHCGY
;
A
#
# COMPACT_ATOMS: atom_id res chain seq x y z
N MET A 1 -34.42 5.03 -22.72
CA MET A 1 -33.61 5.72 -21.70
C MET A 1 -32.16 5.29 -21.91
N THR A 2 -31.26 6.20 -22.25
CA THR A 2 -29.82 5.89 -22.36
C THR A 2 -29.15 6.32 -21.07
N GLY A 3 -28.77 5.36 -20.22
CA GLY A 3 -27.97 5.60 -19.03
C GLY A 3 -26.54 6.04 -19.42
N ARG A 4 -25.93 6.90 -18.59
CA ARG A 4 -24.50 7.21 -18.69
C ARG A 4 -23.76 6.24 -17.80
N TYR A 5 -22.73 5.59 -18.30
CA TYR A 5 -21.92 4.64 -17.55
C TYR A 5 -20.50 5.15 -17.40
N SER A 6 -19.91 4.94 -16.23
CA SER A 6 -18.49 5.14 -15.97
C SER A 6 -17.79 3.79 -15.88
N VAL A 7 -16.57 3.73 -16.40
CA VAL A 7 -15.71 2.54 -16.39
C VAL A 7 -14.40 2.90 -15.70
N LEU A 8 -13.97 2.06 -14.77
CA LEU A 8 -12.71 2.20 -14.03
C LEU A 8 -11.89 0.91 -14.18
N PRO A 9 -10.92 0.87 -15.10
CA PRO A 9 -10.00 -0.26 -15.23
C PRO A 9 -8.71 -0.05 -14.42
N ALA A 10 -8.18 -1.13 -13.84
CA ALA A 10 -6.79 -1.20 -13.37
C ALA A 10 -5.94 -1.86 -14.46
N ILE A 11 -4.88 -1.19 -14.89
CA ILE A 11 -4.05 -1.61 -16.02
C ILE A 11 -2.62 -1.87 -15.52
N SER A 12 -2.03 -2.96 -15.97
CA SER A 12 -0.61 -3.30 -15.82
C SER A 12 0.08 -3.41 -17.18
N LEU A 13 1.38 -3.71 -17.17
CA LEU A 13 2.14 -3.99 -18.39
C LEU A 13 1.69 -5.27 -19.10
N ASP A 14 1.02 -6.19 -18.38
CA ASP A 14 0.54 -7.47 -18.92
C ASP A 14 -0.96 -7.45 -19.29
N GLY A 15 -1.65 -6.32 -19.11
CA GLY A 15 -3.05 -6.15 -19.48
C GLY A 15 -3.92 -5.56 -18.37
N ILE A 16 -5.23 -5.84 -18.40
CA ILE A 16 -6.19 -5.38 -17.39
C ILE A 16 -6.17 -6.33 -16.19
N LEU A 17 -5.96 -5.80 -14.99
CA LEU A 17 -5.97 -6.55 -13.73
C LEU A 17 -7.36 -6.64 -13.11
N ASP A 18 -8.13 -5.55 -13.17
CA ASP A 18 -9.50 -5.48 -12.66
C ASP A 18 -10.31 -4.39 -13.39
N ILE A 19 -11.63 -4.46 -13.32
CA ILE A 19 -12.54 -3.49 -13.93
C ILE A 19 -13.82 -3.33 -13.12
N SER A 20 -14.24 -2.08 -12.92
CA SER A 20 -15.56 -1.75 -12.38
C SER A 20 -16.34 -0.88 -13.36
N VAL A 21 -17.64 -1.17 -13.51
CA VAL A 21 -18.56 -0.43 -14.38
C VAL A 21 -19.79 -0.05 -13.56
N VAL A 22 -20.12 1.24 -13.55
CA VAL A 22 -21.26 1.78 -12.78
C VAL A 22 -22.11 2.69 -13.64
N GLU A 23 -23.42 2.73 -13.39
CA GLU A 23 -24.29 3.77 -13.95
C GLU A 23 -24.09 5.08 -13.17
N GLY A 24 -23.88 6.19 -13.89
CA GLY A 24 -23.52 7.48 -13.31
C GLY A 24 -22.02 7.63 -13.06
N SER A 25 -21.66 8.41 -12.04
CA SER A 25 -20.27 8.72 -11.70
C SER A 25 -19.79 7.94 -10.47
N PHE A 26 -18.49 7.65 -10.43
CA PHE A 26 -17.86 7.12 -9.22
C PHE A 26 -17.92 8.13 -8.07
N ASN A 27 -18.12 7.59 -6.86
CA ASN A 27 -17.94 8.29 -5.60
C ASN A 27 -16.88 7.55 -4.78
N THR A 28 -16.52 8.10 -3.61
CA THR A 28 -15.48 7.51 -2.75
C THR A 28 -15.77 6.05 -2.38
N ARG A 29 -17.01 5.70 -2.05
CA ARG A 29 -17.37 4.33 -1.66
C ARG A 29 -17.21 3.33 -2.82
N LEU A 30 -17.73 3.67 -4.00
CA LEU A 30 -17.57 2.83 -5.19
C LEU A 30 -16.10 2.65 -5.58
N PHE A 31 -15.29 3.68 -5.32
CA PHE A 31 -13.84 3.61 -5.53
C PHE A 31 -13.15 2.72 -4.47
N GLU A 32 -13.54 2.82 -3.20
CA GLU A 32 -13.05 1.94 -2.12
C GLU A 32 -13.35 0.46 -2.42
N ASP A 33 -14.59 0.15 -2.81
CA ASP A 33 -15.00 -1.21 -3.18
C ASP A 33 -14.15 -1.77 -4.35
N PHE A 34 -13.86 -0.93 -5.34
CA PHE A 34 -12.98 -1.29 -6.46
C PHE A 34 -11.54 -1.55 -6.00
N VAL A 35 -10.98 -0.70 -5.14
CA VAL A 35 -9.61 -0.88 -4.65
C VAL A 35 -9.48 -2.12 -3.77
N GLU A 36 -10.50 -2.45 -2.97
CA GLU A 36 -10.51 -3.66 -2.16
C GLU A 36 -10.42 -4.92 -3.03
N SER A 37 -11.22 -4.98 -4.11
CA SER A 37 -11.14 -6.04 -5.13
C SER A 37 -9.76 -6.10 -5.79
N LEU A 38 -9.27 -4.95 -6.27
CA LEU A 38 -7.98 -4.85 -6.96
C LEU A 38 -6.81 -5.29 -6.07
N VAL A 39 -6.75 -4.81 -4.82
CA VAL A 39 -5.71 -5.20 -3.87
C VAL A 39 -5.73 -6.72 -3.64
N GLY A 40 -6.90 -7.36 -3.70
CA GLY A 40 -7.06 -8.81 -3.69
C GLY A 40 -6.17 -9.54 -4.71
N VAL A 41 -6.04 -9.00 -5.92
CA VAL A 41 -5.28 -9.60 -7.04
C VAL A 41 -3.87 -9.02 -7.24
N MET A 42 -3.51 -7.94 -6.53
CA MET A 42 -2.16 -7.38 -6.53
C MET A 42 -1.18 -8.23 -5.70
N ASN A 43 0.10 -8.20 -6.09
CA ASN A 43 1.17 -8.86 -5.36
C ASN A 43 1.80 -7.96 -4.30
N PRO A 44 2.45 -8.53 -3.26
CA PRO A 44 3.32 -7.76 -2.36
C PRO A 44 4.52 -7.16 -3.10
N TYR A 45 4.93 -5.95 -2.69
CA TYR A 45 6.13 -5.31 -3.22
C TYR A 45 7.39 -6.11 -2.83
N PRO A 46 8.39 -6.31 -3.72
CA PRO A 46 8.58 -5.68 -5.03
C PRO A 46 8.18 -6.53 -6.26
N LEU A 47 7.24 -7.47 -6.11
CA LEU A 47 6.83 -8.34 -7.22
C LEU A 47 6.07 -7.56 -8.32
N ALA A 48 5.83 -8.18 -9.48
CA ALA A 48 5.02 -7.57 -10.52
C ALA A 48 3.61 -7.22 -9.99
N ASN A 49 3.02 -6.12 -10.46
CA ASN A 49 1.68 -5.67 -10.04
C ASN A 49 1.55 -5.36 -8.54
N SER A 50 2.60 -4.76 -7.94
CA SER A 50 2.66 -4.45 -6.50
C SER A 50 2.65 -2.95 -6.17
N VAL A 51 2.39 -2.07 -7.14
CA VAL A 51 2.36 -0.62 -6.94
C VAL A 51 1.13 -0.07 -7.61
N LEU A 52 0.28 0.60 -6.84
CA LEU A 52 -0.91 1.28 -7.33
C LEU A 52 -0.58 2.73 -7.65
N ILE A 53 -0.79 3.14 -8.91
CA ILE A 53 -0.58 4.51 -9.39
C ILE A 53 -1.93 5.06 -9.84
N MET A 54 -2.26 6.27 -9.39
CA MET A 54 -3.55 6.92 -9.62
C MET A 54 -3.33 8.42 -9.77
N ASP A 55 -4.28 9.13 -10.39
CA ASP A 55 -4.27 10.58 -10.38
C ASP A 55 -4.66 11.13 -8.99
N ASN A 56 -4.46 12.44 -8.76
CA ASN A 56 -4.75 13.08 -7.46
C ASN A 56 -6.23 13.51 -7.36
N CYS A 57 -7.17 12.64 -7.75
CA CYS A 57 -8.60 12.91 -7.64
C CYS A 57 -9.06 12.93 -6.17
N LYS A 58 -10.10 13.73 -5.86
CA LYS A 58 -10.61 13.86 -4.47
C LYS A 58 -11.08 12.53 -3.88
N ILE A 59 -11.70 11.68 -4.70
CA ILE A 59 -12.21 10.38 -4.25
C ILE A 59 -11.09 9.38 -3.92
N HIS A 60 -9.84 9.64 -4.33
CA HIS A 60 -8.68 8.79 -4.04
C HIS A 60 -8.07 9.04 -2.67
N LYS A 61 -8.47 10.11 -1.97
CA LYS A 61 -7.92 10.50 -0.66
C LYS A 61 -8.55 9.77 0.52
N SER A 62 -9.10 8.58 0.27
CA SER A 62 -9.68 7.75 1.34
C SER A 62 -8.59 7.15 2.22
N GLN A 63 -8.74 7.32 3.54
CA GLN A 63 -7.86 6.66 4.51
C GLN A 63 -8.03 5.14 4.45
N TYR A 64 -9.23 4.63 4.14
CA TYR A 64 -9.47 3.20 3.99
C TYR A 64 -8.65 2.60 2.86
N VAL A 65 -8.56 3.27 1.71
CA VAL A 65 -7.71 2.84 0.59
C VAL A 65 -6.23 2.85 0.97
N ALA A 66 -5.78 3.86 1.71
CA ALA A 66 -4.42 3.88 2.23
C ALA A 66 -4.18 2.68 3.16
N ASP A 67 -5.09 2.44 4.10
CA ASP A 67 -5.00 1.34 5.06
C ASP A 67 -5.05 -0.03 4.37
N LEU A 68 -5.86 -0.21 3.31
CA LEU A 68 -5.90 -1.44 2.50
C LEU A 68 -4.55 -1.72 1.84
N CYS A 69 -3.99 -0.72 1.15
CA CYS A 69 -2.67 -0.83 0.54
C CYS A 69 -1.63 -1.18 1.62
N GLU A 70 -1.63 -0.43 2.73
CA GLU A 70 -0.74 -0.66 3.86
C GLU A 70 -0.90 -2.06 4.49
N SER A 71 -2.12 -2.56 4.59
CA SER A 71 -2.44 -3.86 5.17
C SER A 71 -1.94 -5.02 4.31
N LYS A 72 -1.89 -4.90 2.97
CA LYS A 72 -1.23 -5.92 2.14
C LYS A 72 0.29 -5.83 2.18
N TYR A 73 0.84 -4.66 2.48
CA TYR A 73 2.28 -4.49 2.73
C TYR A 73 2.59 -4.56 4.24
N LEU A 74 2.19 -5.65 4.92
CA LEU A 74 2.30 -5.87 6.37
C LEU A 74 3.71 -5.57 6.95
N ALA A 75 4.75 -5.91 6.18
CA ALA A 75 6.13 -5.58 6.50
C ALA A 75 6.35 -4.06 6.53
N PHE A 76 5.93 -3.35 5.48
CA PHE A 76 6.09 -1.91 5.36
C PHE A 76 5.30 -1.15 6.44
N SER A 77 4.11 -1.63 6.79
CA SER A 77 3.30 -1.07 7.88
C SER A 77 3.96 -1.27 9.24
N SER A 78 4.55 -2.43 9.48
CA SER A 78 5.33 -2.68 10.70
C SER A 78 6.58 -1.79 10.78
N ILE A 79 7.26 -1.59 9.65
CA ILE A 79 8.43 -0.69 9.53
C ILE A 79 8.01 0.75 9.84
N LYS A 80 6.95 1.25 9.21
CA LYS A 80 6.43 2.61 9.45
C LYS A 80 5.99 2.81 10.90
N ALA A 81 5.31 1.83 11.50
CA ALA A 81 4.92 1.91 12.90
C ALA A 81 6.14 2.00 13.83
N TRP A 82 7.19 1.22 13.56
CA TRP A 82 8.45 1.30 14.30
C TRP A 82 9.12 2.67 14.12
N ILE A 83 9.20 3.18 12.88
CA ILE A 83 9.77 4.51 12.58
C ILE A 83 9.02 5.61 13.33
N ARG A 84 7.68 5.59 13.30
CA ARG A 84 6.84 6.57 14.02
C ARG A 84 7.08 6.50 15.53
N LYS A 85 7.18 5.30 16.09
CA LYS A 85 7.44 5.08 17.52
C LYS A 85 8.84 5.55 17.94
N ASN A 86 9.82 5.44 17.05
CA ASN A 86 11.21 5.81 17.30
C ASN A 86 11.60 7.12 16.59
N GLY A 87 10.65 8.04 16.40
CA GLY A 87 10.81 9.23 15.57
C GLY A 87 11.98 10.13 15.98
N ASP A 88 12.25 10.25 17.28
CA ASP A 88 13.38 11.07 17.78
C ASP A 88 14.74 10.44 17.44
N TYR A 89 14.85 9.11 17.53
CA TYR A 89 16.05 8.39 17.09
C TYR A 89 16.26 8.52 15.57
N ILE A 90 15.20 8.33 14.79
CA ILE A 90 15.25 8.49 13.32
C ILE A 90 15.70 9.92 12.96
N ARG A 91 15.13 10.94 13.60
CA ARG A 91 15.50 12.33 13.35
C ARG A 91 16.96 12.60 13.73
N TYR A 92 17.40 12.13 14.89
CA TYR A 92 18.78 12.26 15.33
C TYR A 92 19.77 11.62 14.34
N SER A 93 19.49 10.39 13.89
CA SER A 93 20.33 9.70 12.91
C SER A 93 20.30 10.36 11.53
N LEU A 94 19.20 10.99 11.13
CA LEU A 94 19.11 11.74 9.86
C LEU A 94 19.87 13.08 9.90
N GLU A 95 20.00 13.70 11.07
CA GLU A 95 20.73 14.96 11.28
C GLU A 95 22.23 14.73 11.58
N SER A 96 22.66 13.47 11.61
CA SER A 96 24.04 13.05 11.87
C SER A 96 25.03 13.53 10.81
N ARG A 97 26.29 13.71 11.23
CA ARG A 97 27.41 14.02 10.32
C ARG A 97 27.90 12.80 9.55
N ASP A 98 27.54 11.59 9.96
CA ASP A 98 27.81 10.36 9.20
C ASP A 98 26.66 10.14 8.20
N PRO A 99 26.91 10.24 6.88
CA PRO A 99 25.88 10.03 5.87
C PRO A 99 25.23 8.64 5.90
N GLN A 100 25.85 7.66 6.56
CA GLN A 100 25.31 6.31 6.70
C GLN A 100 24.37 6.14 7.89
N ASP A 101 24.36 7.06 8.84
CA ASP A 101 23.64 6.88 10.11
C ASP A 101 22.12 6.77 9.88
N GLY A 102 21.55 7.66 9.06
CA GLY A 102 20.15 7.56 8.65
C GLY A 102 19.82 6.24 7.93
N ALA A 103 20.71 5.77 7.05
CA ALA A 103 20.53 4.50 6.36
C ALA A 103 20.57 3.31 7.34
N ARG A 104 21.46 3.34 8.33
CA ARG A 104 21.53 2.32 9.40
C ARG A 104 20.27 2.35 10.27
N ALA A 105 19.74 3.52 10.60
CA ALA A 105 18.52 3.65 11.39
C ALA A 105 17.29 3.05 10.67
N PHE A 106 17.18 3.25 9.36
CA PHE A 106 16.15 2.58 8.56
C PHE A 106 16.39 1.07 8.44
N ALA A 107 17.63 0.62 8.25
CA ALA A 107 17.96 -0.81 8.24
C ALA A 107 17.60 -1.48 9.58
N GLN A 108 17.88 -0.81 10.70
CA GLN A 108 17.51 -1.27 12.03
C GLN A 108 16.00 -1.39 12.18
N ALA A 109 15.22 -0.40 11.70
CA ALA A 109 13.76 -0.49 11.68
C ALA A 109 13.29 -1.75 10.93
N VAL A 110 13.88 -2.06 9.77
CA VAL A 110 13.56 -3.27 9.00
C VAL A 110 13.85 -4.54 9.81
N PHE A 111 15.09 -4.69 10.31
CA PHE A 111 15.51 -5.92 10.98
C PHE A 111 14.85 -6.14 12.34
N GLU A 112 14.54 -5.08 13.09
CA GLU A 112 13.90 -5.21 14.39
C GLU A 112 12.39 -5.44 14.30
N CYS A 113 11.71 -4.81 13.33
CA CYS A 113 10.26 -4.88 13.28
C CYS A 113 9.71 -6.06 12.47
N VAL A 114 10.49 -6.59 11.52
CA VAL A 114 10.14 -7.74 10.68
C VAL A 114 10.80 -9.01 11.23
N THR A 115 10.16 -9.64 12.21
CA THR A 115 10.65 -10.91 12.77
C THR A 115 10.22 -12.10 11.92
N PRO A 116 10.92 -13.25 12.01
CA PRO A 116 10.49 -14.48 11.34
C PRO A 116 9.07 -14.92 11.69
N GLU A 117 8.62 -14.70 12.93
CA GLU A 117 7.27 -15.03 13.39
C GLU A 117 6.22 -14.15 12.72
N LYS A 118 6.49 -12.84 12.64
CA LYS A 118 5.63 -11.89 11.92
C LYS A 118 5.58 -12.22 10.44
N ALA A 119 6.73 -12.48 9.82
CA ALA A 119 6.80 -12.88 8.41
C ALA A 119 5.94 -14.14 8.17
N LYS A 120 6.11 -15.20 8.97
CA LYS A 120 5.29 -16.43 8.88
C LYS A 120 3.79 -16.14 9.08
N ALA A 121 3.43 -15.29 10.03
CA ALA A 121 2.04 -14.91 10.27
C ALA A 121 1.45 -14.14 9.08
N TRP A 122 2.23 -13.27 8.44
CA TRP A 122 1.84 -12.53 7.24
C TRP A 122 1.64 -13.45 6.04
N TYR A 123 2.55 -14.42 5.82
CA TYR A 123 2.38 -15.44 4.79
C TYR A 123 1.07 -16.22 4.96
N ARG A 124 0.78 -16.68 6.19
CA ARG A 124 -0.48 -17.37 6.51
C ARG A 124 -1.70 -16.49 6.31
N HIS A 125 -1.63 -15.21 6.69
CA HIS A 125 -2.74 -14.27 6.52
C HIS A 125 -3.08 -14.03 5.04
N CYS A 126 -2.06 -14.09 4.16
CA CYS A 126 -2.22 -14.01 2.71
C CYS A 126 -2.65 -15.34 2.06
N GLY A 127 -2.89 -16.41 2.84
CA GLY A 127 -3.35 -17.70 2.33
C GLY A 127 -2.25 -18.66 1.86
N TYR A 128 -0.99 -18.42 2.25
CA TYR A 128 0.17 -19.29 1.96
C TYR A 128 0.60 -20.15 3.16
#